data_AF-A0A2V9DT22-F1
#
_entry.id   AF-A0A2V9DT22-F1
#
_cell.length_a   1.000
_cell.length_b   1.000
_cell.length_c   1.000
_cell.angle_alpha   90.00
_cell.angle_beta   90.00
_cell.angle_gamma   90.00
#
_symmetry.space_group_name_H-M   'P 1'
#
loop_
_entity.id
_entity.type
_entity.pdbx_description
1 polymer ?
#
loop_
_entity_poly.entity_id
_entity_poly.type
_entity_poly.pdbx_seq_one_letter_code
_entity_poly.pdbx_strand_id
1 'polypeptide(L)'
;MNIADVLSGRAKLEGIQWLLLSATTRRALRGQLRALLSAPATLGPCRLRRTRLRPGRKLMAYYDARVHMEGTEGYRVRPIAVTWTVDGEADGRQGREEVAEMQAEALRQGVAAPFQQLTAELPEWSMHVQVSPLDARFPQLVRLLDPRYVRDMLAGARA
;
A
#
# COMPACT_ATOMS: atom_id res chain seq x y z
N MET A 1 -12.57 -13.57 -16.46
CA MET A 1 -11.32 -13.97 -15.78
C MET A 1 -11.60 -14.00 -14.29
N ASN A 2 -11.16 -15.04 -13.57
CA ASN A 2 -11.35 -15.19 -12.13
C ASN A 2 -10.01 -15.00 -11.41
N ILE A 3 -10.00 -14.31 -10.26
CA ILE A 3 -8.83 -14.09 -9.42
C ILE A 3 -8.20 -15.41 -8.97
N ALA A 4 -9.01 -16.42 -8.60
CA ALA A 4 -8.50 -17.73 -8.20
C ALA A 4 -7.67 -18.43 -9.30
N ASP A 5 -8.06 -18.28 -10.57
CA ASP A 5 -7.31 -18.83 -11.69
C ASP A 5 -6.01 -18.09 -11.97
N VAL A 6 -5.99 -16.78 -11.70
CA VAL A 6 -4.75 -15.97 -11.74
C VAL A 6 -3.81 -16.40 -10.62
N LEU A 7 -4.32 -16.51 -9.40
CA LEU A 7 -3.51 -16.83 -8.22
C LEU A 7 -2.99 -18.26 -8.23
N SER A 8 -3.76 -19.22 -8.76
CA SER A 8 -3.28 -20.60 -8.98
C SER A 8 -2.23 -20.70 -10.09
N GLY A 9 -2.06 -19.67 -10.91
CA GLY A 9 -1.16 -19.66 -12.07
C GLY A 9 -1.73 -20.31 -13.33
N ARG A 10 -2.95 -20.86 -13.29
CA ARG A 10 -3.61 -21.48 -14.45
C ARG A 10 -3.89 -20.47 -15.56
N ALA A 11 -4.19 -19.22 -15.20
CA ALA A 11 -4.46 -18.15 -16.15
C ALA A 11 -3.19 -17.56 -16.80
N LYS A 12 -2.00 -18.08 -16.47
CA LYS A 12 -0.70 -17.68 -17.06
C LYS A 12 -0.49 -16.16 -17.03
N LEU A 13 0.23 -15.62 -18.03
CA LEU A 13 0.61 -14.21 -18.09
C LEU A 13 -0.62 -13.31 -18.33
N GLU A 14 -1.56 -13.78 -19.13
CA GLU A 14 -2.79 -13.07 -19.50
C GLU A 14 -3.64 -12.78 -18.25
N GLY A 15 -3.72 -13.75 -17.33
CA GLY A 15 -4.36 -13.59 -16.03
C GLY A 15 -3.71 -12.49 -15.17
N ILE A 16 -2.38 -12.47 -15.12
CA ILE A 16 -1.62 -11.47 -14.38
C ILE A 16 -1.82 -10.09 -14.99
N GLN A 17 -1.74 -9.97 -16.31
CA GLN A 17 -1.96 -8.71 -17.03
C GLN A 17 -3.38 -8.20 -16.84
N TRP A 18 -4.38 -9.08 -16.90
CA TRP A 18 -5.76 -8.71 -16.61
C TRP A 18 -5.89 -8.16 -15.19
N LEU A 19 -5.37 -8.86 -14.18
CA LEU A 19 -5.49 -8.43 -12.79
C LEU A 19 -4.79 -7.08 -12.55
N LEU A 20 -3.63 -6.84 -13.15
CA LEU A 20 -2.83 -5.64 -12.90
C LEU A 20 -3.17 -4.45 -13.80
N LEU A 21 -3.62 -4.69 -15.03
CA LEU A 21 -3.70 -3.67 -16.08
C LEU A 21 -5.12 -3.44 -16.60
N SER A 22 -6.09 -4.34 -16.33
CA SER A 22 -7.46 -4.12 -16.79
C SER A 22 -8.06 -2.85 -16.20
N ALA A 23 -8.98 -2.22 -16.94
CA ALA A 23 -9.64 -1.01 -16.47
C ALA A 23 -10.44 -1.25 -15.18
N THR A 24 -11.02 -2.42 -15.02
CA THR A 24 -11.88 -2.78 -13.89
C THR A 24 -11.08 -2.87 -12.59
N THR A 25 -10.01 -3.67 -12.55
CA THR A 25 -9.16 -3.77 -11.36
C THR A 25 -8.47 -2.46 -11.04
N ARG A 26 -7.98 -1.74 -12.06
CA ARG A 26 -7.37 -0.42 -11.84
C ARG A 26 -8.37 0.58 -11.26
N ARG A 27 -9.64 0.55 -11.69
CA ARG A 27 -10.69 1.40 -11.12
C ARG A 27 -10.98 1.05 -9.68
N ALA A 28 -11.09 -0.24 -9.35
CA ALA A 28 -11.29 -0.72 -7.98
C ALA A 28 -10.17 -0.25 -7.05
N LEU A 29 -8.90 -0.50 -7.41
CA LEU A 29 -7.74 -0.06 -6.64
C LEU A 29 -7.72 1.47 -6.46
N ARG A 30 -7.93 2.24 -7.54
CA ARG A 30 -7.93 3.70 -7.48
C ARG A 30 -9.08 4.27 -6.65
N GLY A 31 -10.26 3.65 -6.68
CA GLY A 31 -11.39 4.05 -5.84
C GLY A 31 -11.04 3.97 -4.36
N GLN A 32 -10.33 2.92 -3.96
CA GLN A 32 -9.94 2.68 -2.58
C GLN A 32 -8.84 3.62 -2.12
N LEU A 33 -7.80 3.78 -2.95
CA LEU A 33 -6.76 4.76 -2.67
C LEU A 33 -7.30 6.19 -2.55
N ARG A 34 -8.38 6.53 -3.27
CA ARG A 34 -9.08 7.81 -3.10
C ARG A 34 -9.85 7.87 -1.77
N ALA A 35 -10.54 6.79 -1.39
CA ALA A 35 -11.27 6.73 -0.12
C ALA A 35 -10.35 6.87 1.11
N LEU A 36 -9.08 6.46 0.99
CA LEU A 36 -8.08 6.62 2.05
C LEU A 36 -7.53 8.05 2.19
N LEU A 37 -7.74 8.92 1.19
CA LEU A 37 -7.23 10.29 1.19
C LEU A 37 -8.17 11.26 1.90
N SER A 38 -7.59 12.22 2.62
CA SER A 38 -8.34 13.40 3.07
C SER A 38 -8.58 14.36 1.92
N ALA A 39 -9.76 14.98 1.85
CA ALA A 39 -9.92 16.20 1.09
C ALA A 39 -8.99 17.30 1.67
N PRO A 40 -8.39 18.18 0.84
CA PRO A 40 -8.52 18.31 -0.61
C PRO A 40 -7.50 17.50 -1.44
N ALA A 41 -6.85 16.49 -0.86
CA ALA A 41 -5.84 15.72 -1.59
C ALA A 41 -6.47 14.87 -2.70
N THR A 42 -5.76 14.77 -3.84
CA THR A 42 -6.23 14.05 -5.02
C THR A 42 -5.23 12.99 -5.47
N LEU A 43 -5.77 11.85 -5.92
CA LEU A 43 -4.98 10.74 -6.46
C LEU A 43 -4.69 10.93 -7.94
N GLY A 44 -3.43 11.22 -8.26
CA GLY A 44 -2.86 11.20 -9.60
C GLY A 44 -2.61 9.78 -10.13
N PRO A 45 -1.71 9.60 -11.11
CA PRO A 45 -1.38 8.28 -11.66
C PRO A 45 -0.80 7.30 -10.62
N CYS A 46 -1.09 6.02 -10.80
CA CYS A 46 -0.47 4.93 -10.03
C CYS A 46 0.37 4.07 -10.99
N ARG A 47 1.70 4.12 -10.84
CA ARG A 47 2.63 3.42 -11.73
C ARG A 47 3.03 2.08 -11.11
N LEU A 48 2.74 0.97 -11.78
CA LEU A 48 3.25 -0.34 -11.40
C LEU A 48 4.78 -0.36 -11.53
N ARG A 49 5.46 -0.79 -10.47
CA ARG A 49 6.92 -0.90 -10.39
C ARG A 49 7.40 -2.33 -10.48
N ARG A 50 6.74 -3.22 -9.75
CA ARG A 50 7.10 -4.62 -9.65
C ARG A 50 5.87 -5.43 -9.33
N THR A 51 5.83 -6.66 -9.84
CA THR A 51 4.91 -7.68 -9.35
C THR A 51 5.66 -8.96 -9.03
N ARG A 52 5.08 -9.79 -8.16
CA ARG A 52 5.55 -11.13 -7.83
C ARG A 52 4.35 -12.04 -7.63
N LEU A 53 4.24 -13.06 -8.46
CA LEU A 53 3.28 -14.16 -8.25
C LEU A 53 3.95 -15.26 -7.41
N ARG A 54 3.21 -15.77 -6.42
CA ARG A 54 3.46 -17.05 -5.75
C ARG A 54 2.25 -17.94 -6.05
N PRO A 55 2.35 -18.83 -7.06
CA PRO A 55 1.23 -19.66 -7.49
C PRO A 55 0.61 -20.45 -6.32
N GLY A 56 -0.72 -20.49 -6.29
CA GLY A 56 -1.50 -21.14 -5.23
C GLY A 56 -1.55 -20.38 -3.91
N ARG A 57 -0.88 -19.23 -3.77
CA ARG A 57 -0.82 -18.47 -2.50
C ARG A 57 -1.22 -17.01 -2.65
N LYS A 58 -0.43 -16.23 -3.39
CA LYS A 58 -0.66 -14.78 -3.51
C LYS A 58 0.00 -14.12 -4.71
N LEU A 59 -0.55 -13.00 -5.15
CA LEU A 59 0.10 -12.06 -6.05
C LEU A 59 0.37 -10.76 -5.29
N MET A 60 1.58 -10.22 -5.41
CA MET A 60 1.95 -8.92 -4.85
C MET A 60 2.29 -7.96 -5.97
N ALA A 61 1.84 -6.72 -5.87
CA ALA A 61 2.21 -5.64 -6.78
C ALA A 61 2.59 -4.39 -5.99
N TYR A 62 3.66 -3.73 -6.44
CA TYR A 62 4.19 -2.52 -5.84
C TYR A 62 3.97 -1.37 -6.82
N TYR A 63 3.35 -0.30 -6.34
CA TYR A 63 3.02 0.87 -7.13
C TYR A 63 3.61 2.13 -6.51
N ASP A 64 3.92 3.10 -7.36
CA ASP A 64 4.11 4.48 -6.96
C ASP A 64 2.81 5.23 -7.24
N ALA A 65 2.06 5.62 -6.20
CA ALA A 65 0.95 6.54 -6.36
C ALA A 65 1.42 7.98 -6.26
N ARG A 66 1.01 8.80 -7.23
CA ARG A 66 1.16 10.24 -7.16
C ARG A 66 -0.02 10.84 -6.42
N VAL A 67 0.26 11.62 -5.39
CA VAL A 67 -0.75 12.31 -4.59
C VAL A 67 -0.46 13.80 -4.65
N HIS A 68 -1.46 14.57 -5.04
CA HIS A 68 -1.39 16.02 -5.05
C HIS A 68 -2.15 16.57 -3.85
N MET A 69 -1.58 17.54 -3.17
CA MET A 69 -2.28 18.32 -2.14
C MET A 69 -2.49 19.72 -2.67
N GLU A 70 -3.72 20.22 -2.54
CA GLU A 70 -4.05 21.59 -2.88
C GLU A 70 -3.12 22.57 -2.13
N GLY A 71 -2.68 23.62 -2.82
CA GLY A 71 -1.70 24.58 -2.28
C GLY A 71 -0.25 24.10 -2.26
N THR A 72 0.07 22.90 -2.78
CA THR A 72 1.45 22.45 -2.99
C THR A 72 1.78 22.32 -4.47
N GLU A 73 2.96 22.75 -4.88
CA GLU A 73 3.42 22.50 -6.25
C GLU A 73 3.81 21.02 -6.42
N GLY A 74 3.19 20.36 -7.40
CA GLY A 74 3.55 19.03 -7.84
C GLY A 74 2.87 17.87 -7.09
N TYR A 75 3.36 16.65 -7.39
CA TYR A 75 2.87 15.41 -6.79
C TYR A 75 3.90 14.86 -5.82
N ARG A 76 3.45 14.41 -4.64
CA ARG A 76 4.22 13.53 -3.77
C ARG A 76 4.04 12.09 -4.21
N VAL A 77 5.14 11.33 -4.27
CA VAL A 77 5.10 9.90 -4.55
C VAL A 77 4.92 9.13 -3.25
N ARG A 78 3.94 8.22 -3.23
CA ARG A 78 3.65 7.33 -2.11
C ARG A 78 3.71 5.88 -2.59
N PRO A 79 4.70 5.11 -2.13
CA PRO A 79 4.76 3.67 -2.42
C PRO A 79 3.58 2.94 -1.81
N ILE A 80 3.04 1.99 -2.56
CA ILE A 80 1.90 1.16 -2.19
C ILE A 80 2.22 -0.29 -2.50
N ALA A 81 1.94 -1.17 -1.55
CA ALA A 81 1.87 -2.61 -1.77
C ALA A 81 0.41 -3.05 -1.89
N VAL A 82 0.11 -3.82 -2.92
CA VAL A 82 -1.20 -4.44 -3.14
C VAL A 82 -1.01 -5.95 -3.18
N THR A 83 -1.78 -6.68 -2.40
CA THR A 83 -1.69 -8.14 -2.31
C THR A 83 -3.05 -8.77 -2.60
N TRP A 84 -3.06 -9.79 -3.45
CA TRP A 84 -4.21 -10.65 -3.71
C TRP A 84 -3.94 -12.05 -3.15
N THR A 85 -4.85 -12.65 -2.39
CA THR A 85 -4.66 -13.97 -1.74
C THR A 85 -5.81 -14.94 -2.03
N VAL A 86 -5.55 -16.25 -1.97
CA VAL A 86 -6.48 -17.31 -2.46
C VAL A 86 -7.67 -17.55 -1.53
N ASP A 87 -7.54 -17.39 -0.21
CA ASP A 87 -8.62 -17.74 0.74
C ASP A 87 -8.89 -16.68 1.82
N GLY A 88 -8.53 -15.42 1.57
CA GLY A 88 -8.38 -14.48 2.67
C GLY A 88 -7.39 -15.00 3.73
N GLU A 89 -6.56 -16.01 3.36
CA GLU A 89 -5.50 -16.57 4.17
C GLU A 89 -4.62 -15.41 4.58
N ALA A 90 -4.90 -15.00 5.80
CA ALA A 90 -4.26 -13.93 6.48
C ALA A 90 -2.86 -14.41 6.83
N ASP A 91 -1.95 -14.31 5.86
CA ASP A 91 -0.57 -13.90 6.17
C ASP A 91 -0.59 -12.63 7.05
N GLY A 92 -1.72 -11.90 7.11
CA GLY A 92 -2.01 -10.79 7.99
C GLY A 92 -2.77 -11.09 9.30
N ARG A 93 -2.74 -12.31 9.88
CA ARG A 93 -3.04 -12.46 11.32
C ARG A 93 -1.79 -12.14 12.17
N GLN A 94 -0.62 -12.54 11.71
CA GLN A 94 0.66 -12.04 12.23
C GLN A 94 0.91 -10.65 11.64
N GLY A 95 1.09 -9.64 12.48
CA GLY A 95 1.35 -8.28 12.02
C GLY A 95 0.14 -7.35 11.94
N ARG A 96 -1.11 -7.79 12.19
CA ARG A 96 -2.29 -6.89 12.06
C ARG A 96 -2.32 -5.86 13.17
N GLU A 97 -2.02 -6.30 14.39
CA GLU A 97 -1.92 -5.43 15.55
C GLU A 97 -0.74 -4.48 15.37
N GLU A 98 0.41 -4.99 14.97
CA GLU A 98 1.61 -4.20 14.69
C GLU A 98 1.36 -3.19 13.55
N VAL A 99 0.65 -3.57 12.49
CA VAL A 99 0.27 -2.66 11.40
C VAL A 99 -0.73 -1.60 11.87
N ALA A 100 -1.67 -1.95 12.75
CA ALA A 100 -2.62 -1.00 13.33
C ALA A 100 -1.91 0.00 14.25
N GLU A 101 -0.97 -0.46 15.08
CA GLU A 101 -0.13 0.37 15.93
C GLU A 101 0.76 1.30 15.10
N MET A 102 1.44 0.76 14.07
CA MET A 102 2.23 1.55 13.11
C MET A 102 1.38 2.62 12.43
N GLN A 103 0.15 2.27 12.00
CA GLN A 103 -0.75 3.23 11.39
C GLN A 103 -1.13 4.34 12.37
N ALA A 104 -1.48 3.98 13.61
CA ALA A 104 -1.80 4.94 14.65
C ALA A 104 -0.61 5.87 14.94
N GLU A 105 0.62 5.34 14.99
CA GLU A 105 1.83 6.13 15.13
C GLU A 105 2.04 7.05 13.91
N ALA A 106 1.86 6.55 12.69
CA ALA A 106 2.03 7.33 11.47
C ALA A 106 1.04 8.50 11.37
N LEU A 107 -0.18 8.31 11.86
CA LEU A 107 -1.20 9.36 11.96
C LEU A 107 -0.80 10.39 13.03
N ARG A 108 -0.42 9.95 14.23
CA ARG A 108 0.03 10.85 15.32
C ARG A 108 1.24 11.71 14.92
N GLN A 109 2.19 11.12 14.19
CA GLN A 109 3.40 11.81 13.73
C GLN A 109 3.16 12.64 12.45
N GLY A 110 1.98 12.58 11.84
CA GLY A 110 1.65 13.29 10.61
C GLY A 110 2.31 12.74 9.34
N VAL A 111 3.12 11.67 9.43
CA VAL A 111 3.80 11.06 8.28
C VAL A 111 2.86 10.24 7.39
N ALA A 112 1.64 9.94 7.88
CA ALA A 112 0.58 9.35 7.07
C ALA A 112 0.01 10.34 6.03
N ALA A 113 0.03 11.65 6.32
CA ALA A 113 -0.64 12.66 5.51
C ALA A 113 -0.23 12.62 4.02
N PRO A 114 -1.17 12.83 3.09
CA PRO A 114 -2.57 13.22 3.30
C PRO A 114 -3.56 12.05 3.51
N PHE A 115 -3.06 10.83 3.69
CA PHE A 115 -3.91 9.67 3.94
C PHE A 115 -4.44 9.71 5.38
N GLN A 116 -5.74 9.41 5.56
CA GLN A 116 -6.39 9.23 6.86
C GLN A 116 -6.24 7.79 7.35
N GLN A 117 -6.03 6.87 6.42
CA GLN A 117 -5.77 5.46 6.66
C GLN A 117 -4.71 4.98 5.65
N LEU A 118 -3.86 4.07 6.08
CA LEU A 118 -2.77 3.51 5.29
C LEU A 118 -3.06 2.07 4.85
N THR A 119 -4.17 1.47 5.28
CA THR A 119 -4.61 0.14 4.85
C THR A 119 -6.02 0.16 4.29
N ALA A 120 -6.30 -0.69 3.30
CA ALA A 120 -7.68 -1.00 2.88
C ALA A 120 -7.81 -2.49 2.53
N GLU A 121 -8.98 -3.07 2.83
CA GLU A 121 -9.36 -4.43 2.44
C GLU A 121 -10.53 -4.37 1.46
N LEU A 122 -10.47 -5.20 0.41
CA LEU A 122 -11.47 -5.32 -0.64
C LEU A 122 -11.76 -6.81 -0.86
N PRO A 123 -12.67 -7.37 -0.06
CA PRO A 123 -12.98 -8.80 -0.11
C PRO A 123 -13.46 -9.25 -1.49
N GLU A 124 -14.22 -8.42 -2.22
CA GLU A 124 -14.76 -8.76 -3.54
C GLU A 124 -13.66 -8.95 -4.60
N TRP A 125 -12.48 -8.38 -4.34
CA TRP A 125 -11.29 -8.52 -5.17
C TRP A 125 -10.20 -9.36 -4.50
N SER A 126 -10.47 -9.98 -3.35
CA SER A 126 -9.47 -10.66 -2.51
C SER A 126 -8.21 -9.80 -2.30
N MET A 127 -8.38 -8.48 -2.20
CA MET A 127 -7.31 -7.49 -2.34
C MET A 127 -7.07 -6.75 -1.04
N HIS A 128 -5.81 -6.64 -0.63
CA HIS A 128 -5.37 -5.84 0.51
C HIS A 128 -4.36 -4.79 0.03
N VAL A 129 -4.54 -3.56 0.48
CA VAL A 129 -3.71 -2.40 0.13
C VAL A 129 -3.00 -1.92 1.38
N GLN A 130 -1.69 -1.67 1.27
CA GLN A 130 -0.88 -1.01 2.30
C GLN A 130 -0.10 0.14 1.67
N VAL A 131 -0.20 1.31 2.28
CA VAL A 131 0.53 2.51 1.89
C VAL A 131 1.74 2.66 2.81
N SER A 132 2.90 2.96 2.21
CA SER A 132 4.10 3.31 2.97
C SER A 132 3.81 4.39 4.02
N PRO A 133 4.35 4.30 5.25
CA PRO A 133 5.46 3.42 5.70
C PRO A 133 5.10 2.02 6.23
N LEU A 134 3.89 1.51 6.05
CA LEU A 134 3.52 0.24 6.67
C LEU A 134 4.33 -0.96 6.14
N ASP A 135 5.11 -1.59 7.04
CA ASP A 135 5.71 -2.91 6.89
C ASP A 135 5.85 -3.51 8.29
N ALA A 136 5.06 -4.55 8.60
CA ALA A 136 5.03 -5.19 9.91
C ALA A 136 6.40 -5.73 10.35
N ARG A 137 7.31 -6.02 9.39
CA ARG A 137 8.66 -6.52 9.68
C ARG A 137 9.60 -5.40 10.13
N PHE A 138 9.23 -4.15 9.91
CA PHE A 138 10.02 -2.97 10.26
C PHE A 138 9.13 -1.87 10.88
N PRO A 139 8.54 -2.08 12.08
CA PRO A 139 7.67 -1.10 12.73
C PRO A 139 8.26 0.30 12.90
N GLN A 140 9.58 0.37 13.07
CA GLN A 140 10.35 1.60 13.23
C GLN A 140 10.38 2.51 11.99
N LEU A 141 9.97 2.03 10.81
CA LEU A 141 9.99 2.84 9.57
C LEU A 141 9.17 4.12 9.70
N VAL A 142 8.11 4.11 10.51
CA VAL A 142 7.29 5.30 10.78
C VAL A 142 8.14 6.42 11.37
N ARG A 143 9.00 6.09 12.33
CA ARG A 143 9.87 7.06 13.03
C ARG A 143 10.95 7.60 12.09
N LEU A 144 11.49 6.73 11.23
CA LEU A 144 12.51 7.12 10.25
C LEU A 144 12.00 8.06 9.15
N LEU A 145 10.68 8.21 9.00
CA LEU A 145 10.08 9.21 8.14
C LEU A 145 9.90 10.59 8.80
N ASP A 146 10.04 10.71 10.13
CA ASP A 146 10.03 12.02 10.80
C ASP A 146 11.46 12.60 10.81
N PRO A 147 11.72 13.72 10.08
CA PRO A 147 13.05 14.33 10.06
C PRO A 147 13.56 14.75 11.44
N ARG A 148 12.65 15.08 12.37
CA ARG A 148 13.02 15.46 13.75
C ARG A 148 13.59 14.25 14.49
N TYR A 149 12.91 13.11 14.40
CA TYR A 149 13.38 11.86 14.99
C TYR A 149 14.75 11.45 14.43
N VAL A 150 14.92 11.49 13.11
CA VAL A 150 16.19 11.13 12.47
C VAL A 150 17.32 12.06 12.89
N ARG A 151 17.07 13.38 12.96
CA ARG A 151 18.07 14.34 13.43
C ARG A 151 18.49 14.05 14.87
N ASP A 152 17.55 13.81 15.76
CA ASP A 152 17.83 13.59 17.18
C ASP A 152 18.56 12.25 17.40
N MET A 153 18.17 11.20 16.66
CA MET A 153 18.87 9.91 16.63
C MET A 153 20.34 10.06 16.17
N LEU A 154 20.58 10.81 15.09
CA LEU A 154 21.93 11.04 14.58
C LEU A 154 22.78 11.92 15.50
N ALA A 155 22.16 12.87 16.22
CA ALA A 155 22.84 13.69 17.21
C ALA A 155 23.29 12.84 18.42
N GLY A 156 22.43 11.95 18.91
CA GLY A 156 22.75 11.04 20.02
C GLY A 156 23.80 9.99 19.67
N ALA A 157 23.90 9.56 18.41
CA ALA A 157 24.91 8.60 17.96
C ALA A 157 26.33 9.19 17.80
N ARG A 158 26.47 10.52 17.87
CA ARG A 158 27.75 11.24 17.76
C ARG A 158 28.28 11.71 19.12
N ALA A 159 27.51 11.50 20.20
CA ALA A 159 27.90 11.77 21.58
C ALA A 159 28.55 10.52 22.19
#